data_AF-A0A7V8T017-F1
#
_entry.id   AF-A0A7V8T017-F1
#
_cell.length_a   1.000
_cell.length_b   1.000
_cell.length_c   1.000
_cell.angle_alpha   90.00
_cell.angle_beta   90.00
_cell.angle_gamma   90.00
#
_symmetry.space_group_name_H-M   'P 1'
#
loop_
_entity.id
_entity.type
_entity.pdbx_description
1 polymer ?
#
loop_
_entity_poly.entity_id
_entity_poly.type
_entity_poly.pdbx_seq_one_letter_code
_entity_poly.pdbx_strand_id
1 'polypeptide(L)'
;MRLSAALLAVVSLSAQEGRQPLARAILKELIEINTTDSAGDTTRAAEVLAMRFRVAGFPEGDIHVDGPAPRKHNLVVRLHGSGAARPILFIGHLDVVEANGSDWSFDPFQLREQDGYFYGRG
;
A
#
# COMPACT_ATOMS: atom_id res chain seq x y z
N MET A 1 -50.92 3.04 -28.32
CA MET A 1 -49.51 3.47 -28.16
C MET A 1 -49.21 3.61 -26.68
N ARG A 2 -48.42 2.70 -26.10
CA ARG A 2 -47.82 2.86 -24.76
C ARG A 2 -46.31 2.75 -24.96
N LEU A 3 -45.61 3.88 -24.83
CA LEU A 3 -44.16 3.94 -24.89
C LEU A 3 -43.62 3.44 -23.55
N SER A 4 -43.05 2.24 -23.52
CA SER A 4 -42.25 1.76 -22.40
C SER A 4 -40.87 2.42 -22.48
N ALA A 5 -40.60 3.35 -21.58
CA ALA A 5 -39.25 3.87 -21.37
C ALA A 5 -38.43 2.78 -20.66
N ALA A 6 -37.46 2.19 -21.37
CA ALA A 6 -36.47 1.32 -20.76
C ALA A 6 -35.54 2.20 -19.92
N LEU A 7 -35.62 2.06 -18.59
CA LEU A 7 -34.69 2.66 -17.66
C LEU A 7 -33.34 1.94 -17.84
N LEU A 8 -32.39 2.56 -18.54
CA LEU A 8 -31.01 2.12 -18.51
C LEU A 8 -30.48 2.31 -17.08
N ALA A 9 -30.41 1.22 -16.33
CA ALA A 9 -29.63 1.18 -15.11
C ALA A 9 -28.18 1.45 -15.50
N VAL A 10 -27.69 2.65 -15.18
CA VAL A 10 -26.26 2.93 -15.13
C VAL A 10 -25.75 2.08 -13.98
N VAL A 11 -25.22 0.90 -14.31
CA VAL A 11 -24.46 0.11 -13.36
C VAL A 11 -23.20 0.92 -13.11
N SER A 12 -23.19 1.70 -12.03
CA SER A 12 -21.97 2.27 -11.51
C SER A 12 -21.00 1.11 -11.33
N LEU A 13 -19.91 1.13 -12.08
CA LEU A 13 -18.79 0.22 -11.90
C LEU A 13 -18.12 0.61 -10.58
N SER A 14 -18.78 0.36 -9.44
CA SER A 14 -18.17 0.52 -8.13
C SER A 14 -17.17 -0.61 -7.98
N ALA A 15 -15.94 -0.38 -8.42
CA ALA A 15 -14.84 -1.34 -8.40
C ALA A 15 -14.48 -1.86 -6.99
N GLN A 16 -15.16 -1.40 -5.93
CA GLN A 16 -14.96 -1.79 -4.53
C GLN A 16 -16.31 -1.88 -3.79
N GLU A 17 -17.20 -2.76 -4.22
CA GLU A 17 -18.22 -3.26 -3.28
C GLU A 17 -17.52 -4.13 -2.23
N GLY A 18 -17.24 -3.49 -1.09
CA GLY A 18 -16.49 -4.05 0.04
C GLY A 18 -15.32 -3.14 0.40
N ARG A 19 -15.55 -2.13 1.25
CA ARG A 19 -14.46 -1.41 1.91
C ARG A 19 -13.60 -2.46 2.63
N GLN A 20 -12.44 -2.80 2.08
CA GLN A 20 -11.43 -3.65 2.71
C GLN A 20 -10.74 -2.79 3.79
N PRO A 21 -11.19 -2.80 5.06
CA PRO A 21 -10.76 -1.78 6.02
C PRO A 21 -9.28 -1.94 6.35
N LEU A 22 -8.79 -3.18 6.33
CA LEU A 22 -7.38 -3.51 6.48
C LEU A 22 -6.55 -2.98 5.32
N ALA A 23 -6.96 -3.22 4.07
CA ALA A 23 -6.22 -2.72 2.90
C ALA A 23 -6.16 -1.19 2.88
N ARG A 24 -7.27 -0.51 3.18
CA ARG A 24 -7.30 0.95 3.32
C ARG A 24 -6.40 1.44 4.46
N ALA A 25 -6.40 0.76 5.60
CA ALA A 25 -5.55 1.13 6.73
C ALA A 25 -4.06 0.96 6.43
N ILE A 26 -3.68 -0.12 5.73
CA ILE A 26 -2.31 -0.34 5.26
C ILE A 26 -1.92 0.75 4.25
N LEU A 27 -2.79 1.03 3.27
CA LEU A 27 -2.54 2.08 2.27
C LEU A 27 -2.31 3.44 2.94
N LYS A 28 -3.20 3.84 3.86
CA LYS A 28 -3.06 5.09 4.61
C LYS A 28 -1.73 5.16 5.35
N GLU A 29 -1.41 4.12 6.11
CA GLU A 29 -0.19 4.10 6.91
C GLU A 29 1.07 4.20 6.05
N LEU A 30 1.10 3.55 4.88
CA LEU A 30 2.24 3.61 3.97
C LEU A 30 2.35 4.97 3.26
N ILE A 31 1.24 5.55 2.78
CA ILE A 31 1.24 6.88 2.16
C ILE A 31 1.70 7.97 3.13
N GLU A 32 1.40 7.80 4.42
CA GLU A 32 1.77 8.77 5.46
C GLU A 32 3.20 8.61 5.99
N ILE A 33 3.98 7.71 5.41
CA ILE A 33 5.42 7.60 5.62
C ILE A 33 6.11 8.16 4.38
N ASN A 34 6.78 9.29 4.52
CA ASN A 34 7.63 9.80 3.44
C ASN A 34 8.80 8.84 3.19
N THR A 35 8.77 8.12 2.06
CA THR A 35 9.81 7.18 1.63
C THR A 35 10.65 7.70 0.46
N THR A 36 10.66 9.02 0.23
CA THR A 36 11.55 9.64 -0.76
C THR A 36 13.03 9.45 -0.42
N ASP A 37 13.90 9.52 -1.43
CA ASP A 37 15.34 9.30 -1.25
C ASP A 37 16.02 10.41 -0.44
N SER A 38 15.65 11.66 -0.70
CA SER A 38 16.33 12.82 -0.12
C SER A 38 16.01 13.03 1.36
N ALA A 39 14.71 13.00 1.70
CA ALA A 39 14.21 13.36 3.02
C ALA A 39 13.53 12.20 3.75
N GLY A 40 13.08 11.18 3.02
CA GLY A 40 12.30 10.08 3.56
C GLY A 40 13.09 8.98 4.27
N ASP A 41 12.38 7.89 4.56
CA ASP A 41 12.89 6.73 5.29
C ASP A 41 12.13 5.45 4.89
N THR A 42 12.71 4.62 4.01
CA THR A 42 12.10 3.33 3.65
C THR A 42 12.21 2.31 4.78
N THR A 43 13.20 2.44 5.66
CA THR A 43 13.33 1.58 6.85
C THR A 43 12.12 1.73 7.74
N ARG A 44 11.61 2.95 7.91
CA ARG A 44 10.38 3.18 8.69
C ARG A 44 9.18 2.41 8.12
N ALA A 45 8.99 2.45 6.80
CA ALA A 45 7.92 1.69 6.14
C ALA A 45 8.13 0.17 6.26
N ALA A 46 9.37 -0.31 6.09
CA ALA A 46 9.73 -1.72 6.24
C ALA A 46 9.43 -2.23 7.66
N GLU A 47 9.78 -1.47 8.71
CA GLU A 47 9.54 -1.85 10.10
C GLU A 47 8.05 -1.88 10.47
N VAL A 48 7.28 -0.92 9.95
CA VAL A 48 5.82 -0.90 10.13
C VAL A 48 5.18 -2.15 9.51
N LEU A 49 5.58 -2.51 8.29
CA LEU A 49 5.11 -3.73 7.64
C LEU A 49 5.60 -4.98 8.38
N ALA A 50 6.85 -5.02 8.82
CA ALA A 50 7.39 -6.11 9.63
C ALA A 50 6.56 -6.34 10.90
N MET A 51 6.17 -5.27 11.61
CA MET A 51 5.28 -5.34 12.76
C MET A 51 3.92 -5.97 12.41
N ARG A 52 3.34 -5.62 11.26
CA ARG A 52 2.08 -6.24 10.80
C ARG A 52 2.22 -7.75 10.58
N PHE A 53 3.34 -8.19 10.00
CA PHE A 53 3.61 -9.63 9.82
C PHE A 53 3.85 -10.34 11.15
N ARG A 54 4.56 -9.72 12.10
CA ARG A 54 4.71 -10.24 13.47
C ARG A 54 3.36 -10.42 14.15
N VAL A 55 2.50 -9.40 14.11
CA VAL A 55 1.13 -9.45 14.65
C VAL A 55 0.27 -10.51 13.95
N ALA A 56 0.51 -10.76 12.67
CA ALA A 56 -0.16 -11.83 11.90
C ALA A 56 0.36 -13.24 12.23
N GLY A 57 1.40 -13.37 13.07
CA GLY A 57 1.91 -14.66 13.55
C GLY A 57 3.05 -15.25 12.72
N PHE A 58 3.71 -14.45 11.87
CA PHE A 58 4.92 -14.91 11.18
C PHE A 58 6.07 -15.10 12.19
N PRO A 59 6.87 -16.18 12.07
CA PRO A 59 8.05 -16.37 12.91
C PRO A 59 9.08 -15.25 12.71
N GLU A 60 9.74 -14.80 13.78
CA GLU A 60 10.80 -13.77 13.67
C GLU A 60 11.93 -14.18 12.72
N GLY A 61 12.25 -15.47 12.64
CA GLY A 61 13.25 -15.99 11.71
C GLY A 61 12.87 -15.90 10.23
N ASP A 62 11.60 -15.60 9.92
CA ASP A 62 11.07 -15.44 8.56
C ASP A 62 10.82 -13.97 8.19
N ILE A 63 11.16 -13.02 9.07
CA ILE A 63 11.00 -11.58 8.85
C ILE A 63 12.37 -10.92 8.89
N HIS A 64 12.81 -10.34 7.78
CA HIS A 64 14.10 -9.67 7.67
C HIS A 64 13.91 -8.22 7.23
N VAL A 65 14.42 -7.30 8.04
CA VAL A 65 14.51 -5.87 7.70
C VAL A 65 15.98 -5.50 7.62
N ASP A 66 16.48 -5.25 6.41
CA ASP A 66 17.91 -4.97 6.18
C ASP A 66 18.12 -4.18 4.88
N GLY A 67 19.22 -3.45 4.78
CA GLY A 67 19.59 -2.71 3.57
C GLY A 67 20.91 -1.96 3.69
N PRO A 68 21.31 -1.26 2.62
CA PRO A 68 22.64 -0.68 2.50
C PRO A 68 22.91 0.53 3.41
N ALA A 69 21.87 1.11 4.03
CA ALA A 69 21.99 2.29 4.89
C ALA A 69 20.84 2.36 5.91
N PRO A 70 21.01 3.07 7.04
CA PRO A 70 20.01 3.11 8.12
C PRO A 70 18.59 3.53 7.71
N ARG A 71 18.44 4.36 6.66
CA ARG A 71 17.14 4.82 6.12
C ARG A 71 16.71 4.12 4.82
N LYS A 72 17.42 3.05 4.44
CA LYS A 72 17.24 2.34 3.15
C LYS A 72 17.06 0.83 3.31
N HIS A 73 16.40 0.37 4.37
CA HIS A 73 16.13 -1.06 4.52
C HIS A 73 14.96 -1.52 3.63
N ASN A 74 15.04 -2.78 3.22
CA ASN A 74 13.98 -3.56 2.58
C ASN A 74 13.31 -4.46 3.62
N LEU A 75 12.12 -4.96 3.31
CA LEU A 75 11.47 -6.03 4.05
C LEU A 75 11.42 -7.30 3.19
N VAL A 76 11.90 -8.42 3.74
CA VAL A 76 11.69 -9.76 3.19
C VAL A 76 10.91 -10.58 4.21
N VAL A 77 9.79 -11.16 3.78
CA VAL A 77 8.99 -12.07 4.61
C VAL A 77 8.78 -13.38 3.89
N ARG A 78 8.98 -14.49 4.60
CA ARG A 78 8.78 -15.84 4.06
C ARG A 78 7.51 -16.46 4.62
N LEU A 79 6.63 -16.90 3.73
CA LEU A 79 5.54 -17.83 4.05
C LEU A 79 5.94 -19.23 3.58
N HIS A 80 6.03 -20.19 4.49
CA HIS A 80 6.37 -21.57 4.14
C HIS A 80 5.16 -22.29 3.55
N GLY A 81 5.32 -22.82 2.33
CA GLY A 81 4.38 -23.77 1.74
C GLY A 81 4.69 -25.21 2.16
N SER A 82 3.97 -26.17 1.58
CA SER A 82 4.21 -27.61 1.81
C SER A 82 5.52 -28.15 1.22
N GLY A 83 6.23 -27.35 0.41
CA GLY A 83 7.44 -27.78 -0.32
C GLY A 83 7.16 -28.59 -1.59
N ALA A 84 5.89 -28.80 -1.96
CA ALA A 84 5.51 -29.62 -3.12
C ALA A 84 5.67 -28.92 -4.48
N ALA A 85 5.87 -27.60 -4.49
CA ALA A 85 5.99 -26.78 -5.71
C ALA A 85 7.14 -25.79 -5.60
N ARG A 86 7.54 -25.21 -6.74
CA ARG A 86 8.56 -24.14 -6.77
C ARG A 86 8.06 -22.90 -6.02
N PRO A 87 8.95 -22.16 -5.33
CA PRO A 87 8.58 -20.95 -4.64
C PRO A 87 8.15 -19.85 -5.62
N ILE A 88 7.32 -18.93 -5.14
CA ILE A 88 6.92 -17.70 -5.84
C ILE A 88 7.45 -16.52 -5.03
N LEU A 89 8.02 -15.53 -5.71
CA LEU A 89 8.45 -14.27 -5.12
C LEU A 89 7.49 -13.16 -5.55
N PHE A 90 6.88 -12.49 -4.58
CA PHE A 90 6.24 -11.19 -4.79
C PHE A 90 7.26 -10.11 -4.49
N ILE A 91 7.53 -9.26 -5.48
CA ILE A 91 8.50 -8.18 -5.35
C ILE A 91 7.85 -6.86 -5.75
N GLY A 92 8.16 -5.83 -4.97
CA GLY A 92 7.76 -4.45 -5.18
C GLY A 92 8.79 -3.54 -4.51
N HIS A 93 8.55 -2.23 -4.56
CA HIS A 93 9.43 -1.24 -3.97
C HIS A 93 8.64 -0.34 -3.01
N LEU A 94 9.31 0.15 -1.96
CA LEU A 94 8.71 1.02 -0.93
C LEU A 94 9.05 2.50 -1.14
N ASP A 95 10.15 2.78 -1.84
CA ASP A 95 10.57 4.12 -2.18
C ASP A 95 9.64 4.74 -3.22
N VAL A 96 9.54 6.06 -3.14
CA VAL A 96 8.73 6.84 -4.06
C VAL A 96 9.54 8.02 -4.55
N VAL A 97 9.19 8.53 -5.74
CA VAL A 97 9.82 9.74 -6.26
C VAL A 97 9.46 10.95 -5.41
N GLU A 98 10.27 12.00 -5.50
CA GLU A 98 10.06 13.25 -4.78
C GLU A 98 8.66 13.84 -4.99
N ALA A 99 8.18 14.56 -3.98
CA ALA A 99 6.91 15.28 -4.00
C ALA A 99 7.09 16.64 -3.32
N ASN A 100 7.35 17.67 -4.12
CA ASN A 100 7.44 19.04 -3.62
C ASN A 100 6.04 19.54 -3.24
N GLY A 101 5.86 19.94 -1.98
CA GLY A 101 4.58 20.42 -1.47
C GLY A 101 4.02 21.63 -2.23
N SER A 102 4.85 22.45 -2.89
CA SER A 102 4.37 23.58 -3.70
C SER A 102 3.60 23.16 -4.96
N ASP A 103 3.83 21.95 -5.45
CA ASP A 103 3.22 21.44 -6.68
C ASP A 103 1.88 20.74 -6.41
N TRP A 104 1.53 20.61 -5.13
CA TRP A 104 0.34 19.91 -4.67
C TRP A 104 -0.66 20.87 -4.04
N SER A 105 -1.94 20.60 -4.21
CA SER A 105 -3.03 21.35 -3.57
C SER A 105 -3.33 20.89 -2.13
N PHE A 106 -2.57 19.92 -1.63
CA PHE A 106 -2.62 19.34 -0.29
C PHE A 106 -1.28 18.65 0.02
N ASP A 107 -1.09 18.19 1.27
CA ASP A 107 0.12 17.46 1.65
C ASP A 107 0.22 16.10 0.92
N PRO A 108 1.25 15.86 0.09
CA PRO A 108 1.38 14.60 -0.66
C PRO A 108 1.54 13.36 0.23
N PHE A 109 1.98 13.54 1.48
CA PHE A 109 2.15 12.45 2.46
C PHE A 109 1.01 12.43 3.49
N GLN A 110 -0.18 12.93 3.12
CA GLN A 110 -1.42 12.69 3.84
C GLN A 110 -2.44 12.05 2.90
N LEU A 111 -2.91 10.86 3.23
CA LEU A 111 -3.89 10.17 2.39
C LEU A 111 -5.19 10.99 2.36
N ARG A 112 -5.55 11.49 1.18
CA ARG A 112 -6.80 12.21 0.93
C ARG A 112 -7.79 11.34 0.18
N GLU A 113 -9.01 11.29 0.68
CA GLU A 113 -10.14 10.64 0.02
C GLU A 113 -11.11 11.69 -0.50
N GLN A 114 -11.35 11.68 -1.81
CA GLN A 114 -12.26 12.63 -2.43
C GLN A 114 -12.90 12.03 -3.68
N ASP A 115 -14.23 12.18 -3.82
CA ASP A 115 -15.00 11.77 -5.00
C ASP A 115 -14.81 10.30 -5.41
N GLY A 116 -14.55 9.43 -4.42
CA GLY A 116 -14.30 7.99 -4.64
C GLY A 116 -12.85 7.62 -4.98
N TYR A 117 -11.93 8.58 -4.96
CA TYR A 117 -10.51 8.37 -5.24
C TYR A 117 -9.65 8.55 -3.99
N PHE A 118 -8.50 7.87 -4.00
CA PHE A 118 -7.42 8.02 -3.03
C PHE A 118 -6.30 8.85 -3.66
N TYR A 119 -5.85 9.88 -2.96
CA TYR A 119 -4.76 10.74 -3.40
C TYR A 119 -3.64 10.75 -2.36
N GLY A 120 -2.41 10.64 -2.84
CA GLY A 120 -1.17 10.67 -2.06
C GLY A 120 0.02 10.35 -2.97
N ARG A 121 1.24 10.52 -2.45
CA ARG A 121 2.47 10.11 -3.12
C ARG A 121 2.79 8.66 -2.75
N GLY A 122 2.75 7.77 -3.74
CA GLY A 122 2.89 6.31 -3.58
C GLY A 122 1.57 5.62 -3.86
#